data_AF-A0A1R1RQA8-F1
#
_entry.id   AF-A0A1R1RQA8-F1
#
_cell.length_a   1.000
_cell.length_b   1.000
_cell.length_c   1.000
_cell.angle_alpha   90.00
_cell.angle_beta   90.00
_cell.angle_gamma   90.00
#
_symmetry.space_group_name_H-M   'P 1'
#
loop_
_entity.id
_entity.type
_entity.pdbx_description
1 polymer ?
#
loop_
_entity_poly.entity_id
_entity_poly.type
_entity_poly.pdbx_seq_one_letter_code
_entity_poly.pdbx_strand_id
1 'polypeptide(L)'
;MDLIKPRPFETTDRAHADIFNEVIERLNENDEQIAKRADEAEQNAQTYLDKHAGNKDNPHGVTKDQIGLGNVDNIKQAAKTEFDSHDQDVIRHITDLERNKWNGAQLFKITSDSGIHKINLTSGSFFSALKHVGTVTFYGTNAVEDTPTNGSLRGMQLVGQKGIGMGYAVDTLGNAWWFYYNTVHTAINWFPIESKSSSQAKADKVLSDAKKYTDNLKADLTKTSWLYPVLQNDWVNYTDSNKVRYMKDATGTVFVEGAIAKGKVGFEIPAFELPVGYRPSRSFQFVGVASQIGMSGAPQHHRLLVDINGRVIIENCSNTVNPNEYISLGFSFKAV
;
A
#
# COMPACT_ATOMS: atom_id res chain seq x y z
N MET A 1 91.01 76.07 9.20
CA MET A 1 92.35 75.59 9.68
C MET A 1 93.15 76.77 10.21
N ASP A 2 93.98 76.61 11.25
CA ASP A 2 94.87 77.69 11.72
C ASP A 2 96.13 77.80 10.85
N LEU A 3 96.28 78.91 10.14
CA LEU A 3 97.43 79.18 9.28
C LEU A 3 98.60 79.75 10.09
N ILE A 4 99.79 79.14 9.97
CA ILE A 4 101.02 79.66 10.57
C ILE A 4 101.67 80.63 9.60
N LYS A 5 101.57 81.94 9.88
CA LYS A 5 102.20 82.97 9.04
C LYS A 5 103.69 83.12 9.39
N PRO A 6 104.61 83.03 8.41
CA PRO A 6 106.03 83.33 8.62
C PRO A 6 106.22 84.79 9.04
N ARG A 7 107.27 85.06 9.83
CA ARG A 7 107.64 86.43 10.22
C ARG A 7 108.30 87.16 9.05
N PRO A 8 108.21 88.51 8.98
CA PRO A 8 108.95 89.30 8.02
C PRO A 8 110.46 89.06 8.12
N PHE A 9 111.16 89.08 7.00
CA PHE A 9 112.61 88.99 6.88
C PHE A 9 113.26 90.36 7.12
N GLU A 10 114.30 90.39 7.97
CA GLU A 10 115.01 91.60 8.37
C GLU A 10 116.50 91.50 7.99
N THR A 11 117.00 92.50 7.27
CA THR A 11 118.43 92.63 6.88
C THR A 11 118.82 94.09 6.75
N THR A 12 120.12 94.39 6.77
CA THR A 12 120.65 95.75 6.57
C THR A 12 120.42 96.28 5.15
N ASP A 13 120.14 95.39 4.18
CA ASP A 13 119.76 95.75 2.81
C ASP A 13 118.23 95.78 2.63
N ARG A 14 117.67 96.99 2.70
CA ARG A 14 116.24 97.23 2.63
C ARG A 14 115.61 96.78 1.31
N ALA A 15 116.33 96.87 0.18
CA ALA A 15 115.77 96.51 -1.12
C ALA A 15 115.52 95.00 -1.24
N HIS A 16 116.43 94.19 -0.70
CA HIS A 16 116.25 92.73 -0.65
C HIS A 16 115.21 92.30 0.39
N ALA A 17 115.12 93.00 1.53
CA ALA A 17 114.09 92.74 2.54
C ALA A 17 112.67 92.96 1.99
N ASP A 18 112.45 94.07 1.27
CA ASP A 18 111.13 94.43 0.74
C ASP A 18 110.64 93.41 -0.30
N ILE A 19 111.50 92.97 -1.22
CA ILE A 19 111.14 91.95 -2.24
C ILE A 19 110.81 90.60 -1.57
N PHE A 20 111.61 90.18 -0.59
CA PHE A 20 111.37 88.90 0.08
C PHE A 20 110.09 88.93 0.94
N ASN A 21 109.82 90.06 1.58
CA ASN A 21 108.60 90.27 2.36
C ASN A 21 107.36 90.33 1.47
N GLU A 22 107.45 90.91 0.27
CA GLU A 22 106.37 90.87 -0.73
C GLU A 22 106.04 89.42 -1.15
N VAL A 23 107.06 88.57 -1.31
CA VAL A 23 106.84 87.14 -1.60
C VAL A 23 106.21 86.42 -0.41
N ILE A 24 106.65 86.69 0.82
CA ILE A 24 106.02 86.15 2.04
C ILE A 24 104.55 86.55 2.13
N GLU A 25 104.23 87.82 1.82
CA GLU A 25 102.86 88.33 1.85
C GLU A 25 101.98 87.60 0.82
N ARG A 26 102.44 87.46 -0.44
CA ARG A 26 101.71 86.68 -1.45
C ARG A 26 101.54 85.21 -1.08
N LEU A 27 102.52 84.61 -0.42
CA LEU A 27 102.40 83.23 0.08
C LEU A 27 101.34 83.13 1.18
N ASN A 28 101.33 84.08 2.12
CA ASN A 28 100.29 84.16 3.15
C ASN A 28 98.88 84.37 2.53
N GLU A 29 98.76 85.25 1.53
CA GLU A 29 97.50 85.47 0.80
C GLU A 29 97.04 84.20 0.06
N ASN A 30 97.96 83.46 -0.55
CA ASN A 30 97.66 82.19 -1.20
C ASN A 30 97.22 81.13 -0.19
N ASP A 31 97.90 81.02 0.95
CA ASP A 31 97.56 80.08 2.02
C ASP A 31 96.18 80.39 2.61
N GLU A 32 95.85 81.68 2.80
CA GLU A 32 94.51 82.13 3.20
C GLU A 32 93.45 81.76 2.17
N GLN A 33 93.72 81.96 0.87
CA GLN A 33 92.80 81.56 -0.19
C GLN A 33 92.61 80.04 -0.26
N ILE A 34 93.67 79.26 -0.05
CA ILE A 34 93.60 77.79 -0.04
C ILE A 34 92.77 77.31 1.15
N ALA A 35 93.02 77.85 2.35
CA ALA A 35 92.24 77.53 3.54
C ALA A 35 90.75 77.85 3.34
N LYS A 36 90.45 79.04 2.79
CA LYS A 36 89.07 79.43 2.47
C LYS A 36 88.42 78.46 1.48
N ARG A 37 89.11 78.07 0.40
CA ARG A 37 88.59 77.10 -0.58
C ARG A 37 88.42 75.71 0.03
N ALA A 38 89.27 75.30 0.96
CA ALA A 38 89.15 74.03 1.68
C ALA A 38 87.93 74.02 2.60
N ASP A 39 87.72 75.09 3.38
CA ASP A 39 86.55 75.26 4.24
C ASP A 39 85.26 75.31 3.39
N GLU A 40 85.27 76.00 2.25
CA GLU A 40 84.16 76.02 1.28
C GLU A 40 83.88 74.62 0.69
N ALA A 41 84.92 73.84 0.37
CA ALA A 41 84.77 72.48 -0.13
C ALA A 41 84.20 71.53 0.93
N GLU A 42 84.66 71.64 2.18
CA GLU A 42 84.13 70.89 3.32
C GLU A 42 82.65 71.23 3.55
N GLN A 43 82.30 72.52 3.54
CA GLN A 43 80.92 72.97 3.69
C GLN A 43 80.02 72.48 2.54
N ASN A 44 80.52 72.50 1.29
CA ASN A 44 79.79 71.98 0.13
C ASN A 44 79.58 70.46 0.22
N ALA A 45 80.59 69.71 0.65
CA ALA A 45 80.49 68.27 0.85
C ALA A 45 79.49 67.94 1.97
N GLN A 46 79.56 68.65 3.10
CA GLN A 46 78.63 68.52 4.20
C GLN A 46 77.19 68.81 3.74
N THR A 47 76.99 69.89 3.00
CA THR A 47 75.68 70.25 2.42
C THR A 47 75.14 69.18 1.49
N TYR A 48 75.99 68.59 0.64
CA TYR A 48 75.58 67.50 -0.26
C TYR A 48 75.21 66.22 0.52
N LEU A 49 76.00 65.84 1.52
CA LEU A 49 75.75 64.68 2.36
C LEU A 49 74.47 64.84 3.18
N ASP A 50 74.24 66.03 3.74
CA ASP A 50 73.02 66.34 4.49
C ASP A 50 71.78 66.28 3.58
N LYS A 51 71.90 66.81 2.36
CA LYS A 51 70.85 66.69 1.34
C LYS A 51 70.59 65.23 0.96
N HIS A 52 71.64 64.43 0.78
CA HIS A 52 71.50 63.02 0.42
C HIS A 52 70.92 62.19 1.58
N ALA A 53 71.38 62.39 2.81
CA ALA A 53 70.86 61.72 4.00
C ALA A 53 69.38 62.04 4.27
N GLY A 54 68.97 63.29 3.95
CA GLY A 54 67.60 63.76 3.99
C GLY A 54 66.72 63.30 2.83
N ASN A 55 67.30 62.81 1.72
CA ASN A 55 66.54 62.34 0.57
C ASN A 55 65.85 61.00 0.90
N LYS A 56 64.53 61.03 1.02
CA LYS A 56 63.66 59.85 1.19
C LYS A 56 62.90 59.49 -0.10
N ASP A 57 63.28 60.11 -1.21
CA ASP A 57 62.83 59.66 -2.51
C ASP A 57 63.49 58.34 -2.88
N ASN A 58 62.82 57.58 -3.75
CA ASN A 58 63.36 56.36 -4.34
C ASN A 58 64.77 56.65 -4.91
N PRO A 59 65.85 56.09 -4.31
CA PRO A 59 65.93 54.75 -3.74
C PRO A 59 65.84 54.55 -2.22
N HIS A 60 65.79 55.58 -1.37
CA HIS A 60 65.87 55.40 0.10
C HIS A 60 64.52 55.54 0.80
N GLY A 61 64.00 54.47 1.40
CA GLY A 61 62.77 54.53 2.21
C GLY A 61 61.48 54.56 1.38
N VAL A 62 61.45 53.78 0.30
CA VAL A 62 60.34 53.73 -0.66
C VAL A 62 59.01 53.36 0.01
N THR A 63 58.03 54.25 -0.12
CA THR A 63 56.65 54.11 0.36
C THR A 63 55.78 53.42 -0.68
N LYS A 64 54.62 52.90 -0.26
CA LYS A 64 53.62 52.32 -1.18
C LYS A 64 53.20 53.32 -2.27
N ASP A 65 53.07 54.59 -1.91
CA ASP A 65 52.68 55.65 -2.85
C ASP A 65 53.75 55.86 -3.93
N GLN A 66 55.04 55.82 -3.56
CA GLN A 66 56.16 55.97 -4.50
C GLN A 66 56.24 54.86 -5.55
N ILE A 67 55.68 53.68 -5.30
CA ILE A 67 55.61 52.56 -6.26
C ILE A 67 54.20 52.31 -6.80
N GLY A 68 53.27 53.25 -6.57
CA GLY A 68 51.89 53.15 -7.06
C GLY A 68 51.05 52.06 -6.39
N LEU A 69 51.47 51.58 -5.22
CA LEU A 69 50.77 50.56 -4.43
C LEU A 69 49.98 51.15 -3.25
N GLY A 70 49.68 52.46 -3.26
CA GLY A 70 48.95 53.14 -2.19
C GLY A 70 47.57 52.53 -1.89
N ASN A 71 46.93 51.96 -2.91
CA ASN A 71 45.63 51.26 -2.77
C ASN A 71 45.77 49.80 -2.28
N VAL A 72 46.99 49.29 -2.08
CA VAL A 72 47.22 47.92 -1.65
C VAL A 72 47.33 47.86 -0.14
N ASP A 73 46.42 47.15 0.51
CA ASP A 73 46.42 46.94 1.96
C ASP A 73 47.65 46.15 2.45
N ASN A 74 48.06 46.34 3.70
CA ASN A 74 49.17 45.58 4.30
C ASN A 74 48.67 44.35 5.07
N ILE A 75 47.98 43.44 4.38
CA ILE A 75 47.40 42.23 4.95
C ILE A 75 47.89 40.98 4.20
N LYS A 76 47.76 39.81 4.82
CA LYS A 76 48.10 38.54 4.17
C LYS A 76 47.15 38.31 2.99
N GLN A 77 47.70 38.32 1.79
CA GLN A 77 46.97 38.03 0.56
C GLN A 77 47.04 36.53 0.25
N ALA A 78 45.97 35.98 -0.35
CA ALA A 78 46.01 34.63 -0.90
C ALA A 78 46.97 34.59 -2.09
N ALA A 79 47.67 33.47 -2.26
CA ALA A 79 48.51 33.30 -3.45
C ALA A 79 47.61 33.18 -4.69
N LYS A 80 48.08 33.68 -5.85
CA LYS A 80 47.36 33.51 -7.11
C LYS A 80 47.03 32.03 -7.37
N THR A 81 47.95 31.13 -7.05
CA THR A 81 47.76 29.67 -7.16
C THR A 81 46.58 29.16 -6.33
N GLU A 82 46.38 29.66 -5.11
CA GLU A 82 45.27 29.25 -4.25
C GLU A 82 43.93 29.77 -4.79
N PHE A 83 43.92 31.01 -5.28
CA PHE A 83 42.74 31.60 -5.93
C PHE A 83 42.37 30.85 -7.22
N ASP A 84 43.34 30.59 -8.10
CA ASP A 84 43.12 29.86 -9.35
C ASP A 84 42.63 28.43 -9.08
N SER A 85 43.16 27.77 -8.04
CA SER A 85 42.71 26.44 -7.61
C SER A 85 41.24 26.44 -7.16
N HIS A 86 40.82 27.47 -6.42
CA HIS A 86 39.42 27.65 -6.04
C HIS A 86 38.51 27.96 -7.23
N ASP A 87 38.94 28.85 -8.12
CA ASP A 87 38.17 29.25 -9.31
C ASP A 87 37.96 28.07 -10.29
N GLN A 88 38.94 27.18 -10.38
CA GLN A 88 38.90 25.99 -11.23
C GLN A 88 38.20 24.77 -10.58
N ASP A 89 37.79 24.85 -9.31
CA ASP A 89 37.09 23.78 -8.59
C ASP A 89 35.62 23.69 -9.03
N VAL A 90 35.39 23.10 -10.21
CA VAL A 90 34.05 22.92 -10.80
C VAL A 90 33.11 22.05 -9.95
N ILE A 91 33.62 21.31 -8.97
CA ILE A 91 32.80 20.48 -8.07
C ILE A 91 32.15 21.35 -7.00
N ARG A 92 32.85 22.40 -6.53
CA ARG A 92 32.38 23.31 -5.48
C ARG A 92 31.47 24.41 -6.01
N HIS A 93 31.62 24.77 -7.29
CA HIS A 93 30.79 25.77 -7.96
C HIS A 93 29.57 25.13 -8.61
N ILE A 94 28.54 25.94 -8.86
CA ILE A 94 27.34 25.54 -9.59
C ILE A 94 27.17 26.45 -10.79
N THR A 95 26.61 25.91 -11.85
CA THR A 95 26.24 26.65 -13.06
C THR A 95 24.79 27.10 -13.02
N ASP A 96 24.46 28.13 -13.79
CA ASP A 96 23.06 28.53 -13.99
C ASP A 96 22.22 27.39 -14.61
N LEU A 97 22.83 26.54 -15.45
CA LEU A 97 22.19 25.35 -16.01
C LEU A 97 21.78 24.36 -14.93
N GLU A 98 22.66 24.06 -13.96
CA GLU A 98 22.34 23.19 -12.82
C GLU A 98 21.24 23.78 -11.96
N ARG A 99 21.31 25.08 -11.65
CA ARG A 99 20.28 25.78 -10.88
C ARG A 99 18.92 25.72 -11.57
N ASN A 100 18.89 25.96 -12.88
CA ASN A 100 17.67 25.86 -13.68
C ASN A 100 17.14 24.43 -13.72
N LYS A 101 18.02 23.44 -13.83
CA LYS A 101 17.64 22.01 -13.79
C LYS A 101 17.04 21.62 -12.44
N TRP A 102 17.65 22.03 -11.32
CA TRP A 102 17.13 21.74 -9.98
C TRP A 102 15.82 22.48 -9.68
N ASN A 103 15.73 23.75 -10.06
CA ASN A 103 14.49 24.53 -9.92
C ASN A 103 13.35 24.01 -10.81
N GLY A 104 13.69 23.41 -11.95
CA GLY A 104 12.75 22.75 -12.85
C GLY A 104 12.47 21.28 -12.50
N ALA A 105 13.15 20.70 -11.50
CA ALA A 105 12.92 19.32 -11.11
C ALA A 105 11.57 19.23 -10.37
N GLN A 106 10.67 18.37 -10.88
CA GLN A 106 9.27 18.19 -10.47
C GLN A 106 8.39 19.45 -10.62
N LEU A 107 8.14 19.85 -11.88
CA LEU A 107 7.21 20.94 -12.24
C LEU A 107 5.75 20.69 -11.81
N PHE A 108 5.39 19.43 -11.52
CA PHE A 108 4.04 19.04 -11.13
C PHE A 108 4.07 18.20 -9.85
N LYS A 109 3.49 18.73 -8.76
CA LYS A 109 3.54 18.09 -7.43
C LYS A 109 2.52 16.95 -7.31
N ILE A 110 2.99 15.74 -6.96
CA ILE A 110 2.14 14.57 -6.67
C ILE A 110 1.47 14.70 -5.29
N THR A 111 2.12 15.34 -4.33
CA THR A 111 1.66 15.61 -2.95
C THR A 111 1.64 17.12 -2.65
N SER A 112 1.14 17.52 -1.49
CA SER A 112 1.42 18.86 -0.95
C SER A 112 2.90 18.98 -0.51
N ASP A 113 3.31 20.18 -0.09
CA ASP A 113 4.66 20.43 0.46
C ASP A 113 4.88 19.81 1.85
N SER A 114 3.79 19.49 2.56
CA SER A 114 3.84 18.75 3.82
C SER A 114 3.84 17.23 3.64
N GLY A 115 3.91 16.74 2.39
CA GLY A 115 3.90 15.31 2.08
C GLY A 115 2.53 14.63 2.23
N ILE A 116 1.46 15.40 2.42
CA ILE A 116 0.08 14.88 2.45
C ILE A 116 -0.54 14.90 1.04
N HIS A 117 -1.82 14.56 0.94
CA HIS A 117 -2.57 14.59 -0.32
C HIS A 117 -2.48 15.95 -1.03
N LYS A 118 -2.30 15.93 -2.34
CA LYS A 118 -2.27 17.15 -3.17
C LYS A 118 -3.66 17.79 -3.29
N ILE A 119 -4.69 16.97 -3.43
CA ILE A 119 -6.10 17.40 -3.49
C ILE A 119 -6.79 17.02 -2.18
N ASN A 120 -7.37 18.01 -1.50
CA ASN A 120 -8.10 17.84 -0.25
C ASN A 120 -9.56 18.25 -0.45
N LEU A 121 -10.49 17.30 -0.41
CA LEU A 121 -11.91 17.56 -0.54
C LEU A 121 -12.65 17.29 0.77
N THR A 122 -13.31 18.30 1.32
CA THR A 122 -14.25 18.15 2.44
C THR A 122 -15.70 18.05 1.97
N SER A 123 -15.97 18.44 0.72
CA SER A 123 -17.23 18.32 -0.03
C SER A 123 -16.93 18.51 -1.54
N GLY A 124 -17.96 18.46 -2.40
CA GLY A 124 -17.82 18.60 -3.85
C GLY A 124 -17.56 17.26 -4.54
N SER A 125 -16.85 17.27 -5.67
CA SER A 125 -16.66 16.08 -6.53
C SER A 125 -15.18 15.78 -6.83
N PHE A 126 -14.77 14.53 -6.64
CA PHE A 126 -13.51 13.98 -7.10
C PHE A 126 -13.34 14.14 -8.61
N PHE A 127 -14.37 13.84 -9.41
CA PHE A 127 -14.32 14.02 -10.86
C PHE A 127 -13.94 15.45 -11.24
N SER A 128 -14.62 16.44 -10.65
CA SER A 128 -14.35 17.85 -10.94
C SER A 128 -12.94 18.27 -10.52
N ALA A 129 -12.44 17.75 -9.40
CA ALA A 129 -11.10 18.03 -8.90
C ALA A 129 -9.99 17.33 -9.70
N LEU A 130 -10.27 16.13 -10.26
CA LEU A 130 -9.27 15.28 -10.89
C LEU A 130 -9.21 15.40 -12.42
N LYS A 131 -10.32 15.77 -13.09
CA LYS A 131 -10.48 15.67 -14.56
C LYS A 131 -9.49 16.44 -15.42
N HIS A 132 -8.74 17.39 -14.88
CA HIS A 132 -7.80 18.22 -15.64
C HIS A 132 -6.39 18.24 -15.03
N VAL A 133 -6.11 17.35 -14.07
CA VAL A 133 -4.81 17.27 -13.41
C VAL A 133 -4.06 16.01 -13.83
N GLY A 134 -2.73 16.06 -13.71
CA GLY A 134 -1.84 14.92 -13.95
C GLY A 134 -1.90 13.87 -12.84
N THR A 135 -0.79 13.19 -12.64
CA THR A 135 -0.58 12.24 -11.54
C THR A 135 -0.59 12.98 -10.19
N VAL A 136 -1.58 12.71 -9.34
CA VAL A 136 -1.72 13.37 -8.02
C VAL A 136 -2.29 12.42 -6.98
N THR A 137 -1.95 12.68 -5.71
CA THR A 137 -2.64 12.10 -4.55
C THR A 137 -3.86 12.93 -4.18
N PHE A 138 -4.88 12.28 -3.63
CA PHE A 138 -6.09 12.94 -3.17
C PHE A 138 -6.63 12.34 -1.88
N TYR A 139 -7.40 13.15 -1.18
CA TYR A 139 -8.19 12.79 -0.01
C TYR A 139 -9.59 13.38 -0.18
N GLY A 140 -10.60 12.62 0.21
CA GLY A 140 -11.95 13.13 0.40
C GLY A 140 -12.58 12.60 1.68
N THR A 141 -13.38 13.44 2.34
CA THR A 141 -14.30 13.00 3.40
C THR A 141 -15.47 12.19 2.81
N ASN A 142 -16.30 11.62 3.67
CA ASN A 142 -17.56 10.97 3.26
C ASN A 142 -18.64 11.94 2.76
N ALA A 143 -18.39 13.26 2.79
CA ALA A 143 -19.30 14.28 2.26
C ALA A 143 -18.99 14.67 0.81
N VAL A 144 -17.96 14.07 0.19
CA VAL A 144 -17.69 14.21 -1.25
C VAL A 144 -18.73 13.41 -2.03
N GLU A 145 -19.37 14.03 -3.02
CA GLU A 145 -20.59 13.56 -3.67
C GLU A 145 -20.41 12.26 -4.46
N ASP A 146 -19.29 12.11 -5.14
CA ASP A 146 -18.97 10.99 -6.04
C ASP A 146 -17.96 10.01 -5.42
N THR A 147 -17.96 9.92 -4.10
CA THR A 147 -17.22 8.88 -3.36
C THR A 147 -17.91 7.52 -3.46
N PRO A 148 -17.18 6.38 -3.58
CA PRO A 148 -17.78 5.05 -3.58
C PRO A 148 -17.98 4.47 -2.17
N THR A 149 -17.71 5.25 -1.11
CA THR A 149 -17.73 4.77 0.28
C THR A 149 -18.33 5.78 1.27
N ASN A 150 -18.86 5.28 2.38
CA ASN A 150 -19.32 6.10 3.51
C ASN A 150 -18.18 6.53 4.45
N GLY A 151 -16.94 6.09 4.20
CA GLY A 151 -15.74 6.51 4.92
C GLY A 151 -14.92 7.57 4.16
N SER A 152 -13.87 8.09 4.80
CA SER A 152 -12.91 8.94 4.10
C SER A 152 -12.09 8.13 3.10
N LEU A 153 -11.98 8.62 1.88
CA LEU A 153 -11.27 7.97 0.77
C LEU A 153 -9.93 8.66 0.51
N ARG A 154 -8.88 7.87 0.27
CA ARG A 154 -7.55 8.34 -0.12
C ARG A 154 -7.11 7.60 -1.36
N GLY A 155 -6.47 8.28 -2.29
CA GLY A 155 -6.02 7.63 -3.50
C GLY A 155 -4.97 8.39 -4.27
N MET A 156 -4.60 7.82 -5.40
CA MET A 156 -3.67 8.39 -6.35
C MET A 156 -4.23 8.20 -7.74
N GLN A 157 -4.37 9.31 -8.47
CA GLN A 157 -4.49 9.27 -9.92
C GLN A 157 -3.11 8.97 -10.48
N LEU A 158 -2.96 7.84 -11.19
CA LEU A 158 -1.70 7.39 -11.77
C LEU A 158 -1.44 8.08 -13.10
N VAL A 159 -2.45 8.09 -13.97
CA VAL A 159 -2.42 8.80 -15.25
C VAL A 159 -3.54 9.81 -15.21
N GLY A 160 -3.21 11.07 -15.53
CA GLY A 160 -4.15 12.17 -15.59
C GLY A 160 -3.80 13.10 -16.75
N GLN A 161 -4.79 13.43 -17.55
CA GLN A 161 -4.71 14.44 -18.59
C GLN A 161 -6.10 15.08 -18.77
N LYS A 162 -6.21 16.07 -19.65
CA LYS A 162 -7.48 16.80 -19.85
C LYS A 162 -8.61 15.83 -20.24
N GLY A 163 -9.52 15.60 -19.28
CA GLY A 163 -10.70 14.77 -19.42
C GLY A 163 -10.47 13.27 -19.28
N ILE A 164 -9.25 12.79 -19.04
CA ILE A 164 -8.95 11.35 -18.96
C ILE A 164 -8.09 11.09 -17.72
N GLY A 165 -8.47 10.10 -16.93
CA GLY A 165 -7.66 9.68 -15.80
C GLY A 165 -7.99 8.29 -15.30
N MET A 166 -7.03 7.71 -14.58
CA MET A 166 -7.19 6.44 -13.88
C MET A 166 -6.34 6.38 -12.63
N GLY A 167 -6.73 5.54 -11.68
CA GLY A 167 -5.97 5.39 -10.45
C GLY A 167 -6.57 4.38 -9.48
N TYR A 168 -6.08 4.45 -8.25
CA TYR A 168 -6.51 3.59 -7.16
C TYR A 168 -6.86 4.42 -5.93
N ALA A 169 -7.78 3.90 -5.12
CA ALA A 169 -8.17 4.51 -3.87
C ALA A 169 -8.50 3.45 -2.81
N VAL A 170 -8.31 3.81 -1.55
CA VAL A 170 -8.63 3.01 -0.37
C VAL A 170 -9.38 3.88 0.64
N ASP A 171 -10.35 3.29 1.34
CA ASP A 171 -11.05 3.97 2.42
C ASP A 171 -10.52 3.60 3.81
N THR A 172 -11.06 4.24 4.84
CA THR A 172 -10.75 3.93 6.25
C THR A 172 -11.33 2.60 6.75
N LEU A 173 -12.18 1.94 5.97
CA LEU A 173 -12.79 0.65 6.30
C LEU A 173 -11.99 -0.53 5.70
N GLY A 174 -10.93 -0.25 4.93
CA GLY A 174 -10.09 -1.25 4.28
C GLY A 174 -10.60 -1.70 2.91
N ASN A 175 -11.60 -1.03 2.35
CA ASN A 175 -12.07 -1.27 0.99
C ASN A 175 -11.16 -0.56 -0.01
N ALA A 176 -11.02 -1.13 -1.20
CA ALA A 176 -10.19 -0.59 -2.26
C ALA A 176 -10.96 -0.53 -3.58
N TRP A 177 -10.61 0.45 -4.42
CA TRP A 177 -11.16 0.62 -5.75
C TRP A 177 -10.04 0.97 -6.72
N TRP A 178 -10.18 0.50 -7.95
CA TRP A 178 -9.57 1.18 -9.09
C TRP A 178 -10.64 2.06 -9.74
N PHE A 179 -10.19 3.10 -10.43
CA PHE A 179 -11.11 4.02 -11.08
C PHE A 179 -10.58 4.48 -12.42
N TYR A 180 -11.50 4.89 -13.29
CA TYR A 180 -11.16 5.62 -14.49
C TYR A 180 -12.29 6.53 -14.97
N TYR A 181 -11.93 7.51 -15.79
CA TYR A 181 -12.84 8.34 -16.56
C TYR A 181 -12.15 8.77 -17.86
N ASN A 182 -12.96 9.18 -18.84
CA ASN A 182 -12.48 9.67 -20.13
C ASN A 182 -13.35 10.85 -20.57
N THR A 183 -13.10 11.40 -21.76
CA THR A 183 -13.71 12.66 -22.22
C THR A 183 -15.22 12.61 -22.38
N VAL A 184 -15.85 11.42 -22.40
CA VAL A 184 -17.31 11.29 -22.48
C VAL A 184 -17.98 11.16 -21.11
N HIS A 185 -17.22 10.87 -20.07
CA HIS A 185 -17.75 10.69 -18.72
C HIS A 185 -17.89 12.05 -18.00
N THR A 186 -18.92 12.15 -17.17
CA THR A 186 -19.18 13.32 -16.29
C THR A 186 -18.96 13.00 -14.81
N ALA A 187 -18.48 11.80 -14.50
CA ALA A 187 -18.18 11.30 -13.16
C ALA A 187 -17.04 10.28 -13.22
N ILE A 188 -16.45 9.96 -12.07
CA ILE A 188 -15.49 8.86 -11.94
C ILE A 188 -16.24 7.52 -11.92
N ASN A 189 -15.78 6.56 -12.71
CA ASN A 189 -16.25 5.19 -12.62
C ASN A 189 -15.40 4.43 -11.60
N TRP A 190 -16.00 4.03 -10.48
CA TRP A 190 -15.35 3.29 -9.40
C TRP A 190 -15.60 1.80 -9.52
N PHE A 191 -14.54 1.01 -9.43
CA PHE A 191 -14.61 -0.44 -9.51
C PHE A 191 -14.00 -1.05 -8.25
N PRO A 192 -14.80 -1.76 -7.43
CA PRO A 192 -14.29 -2.35 -6.20
C PRO A 192 -13.25 -3.42 -6.50
N ILE A 193 -12.20 -3.46 -5.70
CA ILE A 193 -11.16 -4.49 -5.71
C ILE A 193 -11.45 -5.45 -4.57
N GLU A 194 -11.68 -6.72 -4.89
CA GLU A 194 -11.90 -7.73 -3.86
C GLU A 194 -10.63 -7.97 -3.04
N SER A 195 -10.79 -8.00 -1.71
CA SER A 195 -9.73 -8.46 -0.81
C SER A 195 -9.69 -9.99 -0.76
N LYS A 196 -8.52 -10.57 -0.49
CA LYS A 196 -8.36 -12.02 -0.27
C LYS A 196 -9.33 -12.55 0.78
N SER A 197 -9.53 -11.80 1.88
CA SER A 197 -10.46 -12.15 2.95
C SER A 197 -11.92 -12.16 2.49
N SER A 198 -12.33 -11.20 1.65
CA SER A 198 -13.69 -11.14 1.11
C SER A 198 -13.95 -12.27 0.11
N SER A 199 -13.01 -12.57 -0.78
CA SER A 199 -13.13 -13.69 -1.71
C SER A 199 -13.19 -15.04 -0.96
N GLN A 200 -12.38 -15.21 0.11
CA GLN A 200 -12.44 -16.40 0.96
C GLN A 200 -13.80 -16.52 1.68
N ALA A 201 -14.32 -15.44 2.26
CA ALA A 201 -15.62 -15.45 2.92
C ALA A 201 -16.77 -15.83 1.97
N LYS A 202 -16.73 -15.40 0.70
CA LYS A 202 -17.69 -15.83 -0.33
C LYS A 202 -17.58 -17.33 -0.59
N ALA A 203 -16.37 -17.86 -0.74
CA ALA A 203 -16.13 -19.29 -0.95
C ALA A 203 -16.62 -20.13 0.25
N ASP A 204 -16.30 -19.71 1.48
CA ASP A 204 -16.71 -20.37 2.71
C ASP A 204 -18.24 -20.38 2.87
N LYS A 205 -18.90 -19.27 2.52
CA LYS A 205 -20.36 -19.19 2.53
C LYS A 205 -20.98 -20.17 1.55
N VAL A 206 -20.49 -20.23 0.31
CA VAL A 206 -20.99 -21.17 -0.70
C VAL A 206 -20.79 -22.62 -0.23
N LEU A 207 -19.65 -22.93 0.35
CA LEU A 207 -19.38 -24.26 0.91
C LEU A 207 -20.33 -24.59 2.07
N SER A 208 -20.58 -23.63 2.97
CA SER A 208 -21.51 -23.80 4.09
C SER A 208 -22.94 -24.03 3.61
N ASP A 209 -23.41 -23.22 2.66
CA ASP A 209 -24.75 -23.35 2.07
C ASP A 209 -24.92 -24.71 1.38
N ALA A 210 -23.90 -25.17 0.63
CA ALA A 210 -23.90 -26.48 -0.03
C ALA A 210 -23.94 -27.65 0.97
N LYS A 211 -23.17 -27.55 2.07
CA LYS A 211 -23.20 -28.54 3.16
C LYS A 211 -24.58 -28.61 3.80
N LYS A 212 -25.15 -27.45 4.15
CA LYS A 212 -26.47 -27.34 4.75
C LYS A 212 -27.57 -27.96 3.86
N TYR A 213 -27.51 -27.71 2.55
CA TYR A 213 -28.43 -28.35 1.60
C TYR A 213 -28.33 -29.88 1.64
N THR A 214 -27.10 -30.41 1.61
CA THR A 214 -26.84 -31.86 1.62
C THR A 214 -27.29 -32.51 2.93
N ASP A 215 -27.01 -31.87 4.07
CA ASP A 215 -27.41 -32.36 5.39
C ASP A 215 -28.94 -32.37 5.55
N ASN A 216 -29.63 -31.32 5.08
CA ASN A 216 -31.09 -31.27 5.07
C ASN A 216 -31.68 -32.39 4.20
N LEU A 217 -31.16 -32.59 2.99
CA LEU A 217 -31.63 -33.66 2.10
C LEU A 217 -31.47 -35.04 2.76
N LYS A 218 -30.34 -35.29 3.43
CA LYS A 218 -30.12 -36.54 4.17
C LYS A 218 -31.12 -36.69 5.33
N ALA A 219 -31.38 -35.62 6.07
CA ALA A 219 -32.38 -35.63 7.15
C ALA A 219 -33.78 -35.95 6.61
N ASP A 220 -34.18 -35.32 5.51
CA ASP A 220 -35.49 -35.54 4.89
C ASP A 220 -35.64 -36.98 4.36
N LEU A 221 -34.61 -37.55 3.72
CA LEU A 221 -34.63 -38.92 3.22
C LEU A 221 -34.69 -39.98 4.33
N THR A 222 -34.13 -39.69 5.51
CA THR A 222 -34.10 -40.62 6.64
C THR A 222 -35.26 -40.44 7.61
N LYS A 223 -36.07 -39.40 7.44
CA LYS A 223 -37.21 -39.11 8.30
C LYS A 223 -38.34 -40.10 8.02
N THR A 224 -38.51 -41.06 8.92
CA THR A 224 -39.57 -42.07 8.83
C THR A 224 -40.36 -42.13 10.14
N SER A 225 -41.64 -42.50 10.04
CA SER A 225 -42.52 -42.66 11.20
C SER A 225 -43.50 -43.78 10.91
N TRP A 226 -43.47 -44.80 11.76
CA TRP A 226 -44.39 -45.93 11.68
C TRP A 226 -45.74 -45.56 12.31
N LEU A 227 -46.80 -45.82 11.56
CA LEU A 227 -48.19 -45.68 11.96
C LEU A 227 -48.83 -47.06 12.12
N TYR A 228 -49.92 -47.14 12.88
CA TYR A 228 -50.63 -48.39 13.13
C TYR A 228 -52.02 -48.31 12.49
N PRO A 229 -52.44 -49.29 11.66
CA PRO A 229 -53.76 -49.27 11.07
C PRO A 229 -54.81 -49.70 12.11
N VAL A 230 -56.05 -49.25 11.90
CA VAL A 230 -57.19 -49.73 12.68
C VAL A 230 -57.63 -51.06 12.06
N LEU A 231 -57.45 -52.14 12.81
CA LEU A 231 -57.88 -53.48 12.38
C LEU A 231 -59.40 -53.60 12.43
N GLN A 232 -59.96 -54.32 11.47
CA GLN A 232 -61.39 -54.48 11.23
C GLN A 232 -61.74 -55.98 11.18
N ASN A 233 -63.03 -56.32 11.14
CA ASN A 233 -63.50 -57.70 10.90
C ASN A 233 -62.84 -58.76 11.81
N ASP A 234 -62.78 -58.44 13.10
CA ASP A 234 -62.26 -59.28 14.18
C ASP A 234 -60.75 -59.57 14.10
N TRP A 235 -60.03 -58.95 13.16
CA TRP A 235 -58.57 -59.05 13.09
C TRP A 235 -57.92 -58.34 14.28
N VAL A 236 -56.93 -59.00 14.87
CA VAL A 236 -56.08 -58.45 15.91
C VAL A 236 -54.62 -58.56 15.52
N ASN A 237 -53.76 -57.78 16.17
CA ASN A 237 -52.31 -57.97 16.03
C ASN A 237 -51.94 -59.34 16.61
N TYR A 238 -51.05 -60.06 15.92
CA TYR A 238 -50.62 -61.39 16.37
C TYR A 238 -49.89 -61.33 17.72
N THR A 239 -48.94 -60.41 17.84
CA THR A 239 -48.23 -60.08 19.10
C THR A 239 -47.89 -58.59 19.13
N ASP A 240 -47.58 -58.05 20.31
CA ASP A 240 -47.09 -56.67 20.43
C ASP A 240 -45.76 -56.44 19.70
N SER A 241 -44.90 -57.47 19.66
CA SER A 241 -43.63 -57.44 18.93
C SER A 241 -43.79 -57.47 17.40
N ASN A 242 -44.91 -57.98 16.89
CA ASN A 242 -45.22 -58.09 15.45
C ASN A 242 -46.45 -57.25 15.08
N LYS A 243 -46.68 -56.15 15.80
CA LYS A 243 -47.82 -55.27 15.57
C LYS A 243 -47.80 -54.75 14.13
N VAL A 244 -48.93 -54.86 13.44
CA VAL A 244 -49.04 -54.34 12.07
C VAL A 244 -48.81 -52.85 12.09
N ARG A 245 -47.91 -52.41 11.22
CA ARG A 245 -47.56 -51.01 11.06
C ARG A 245 -47.29 -50.72 9.60
N TYR A 246 -47.45 -49.46 9.25
CA TYR A 246 -47.11 -48.95 7.93
C TYR A 246 -46.38 -47.62 8.04
N MET A 247 -45.51 -47.34 7.08
CA MET A 247 -44.87 -46.03 6.94
C MET A 247 -44.79 -45.67 5.46
N LYS A 248 -44.58 -44.38 5.18
CA LYS A 248 -44.28 -43.89 3.83
C LYS A 248 -42.93 -43.19 3.87
N ASP A 249 -42.02 -43.59 3.00
CA ASP A 249 -40.71 -42.95 2.88
C ASP A 249 -40.80 -41.62 2.12
N ALA A 250 -39.71 -40.86 2.12
CA ALA A 250 -39.62 -39.58 1.40
C ALA A 250 -39.81 -39.72 -0.12
N THR A 251 -39.66 -40.93 -0.67
CA THR A 251 -39.84 -41.22 -2.09
C THR A 251 -41.27 -41.65 -2.44
N GLY A 252 -42.18 -41.68 -1.45
CA GLY A 252 -43.56 -42.11 -1.61
C GLY A 252 -43.76 -43.63 -1.61
N THR A 253 -42.78 -44.42 -1.21
CA THR A 253 -42.95 -45.87 -1.01
C THR A 253 -43.61 -46.12 0.33
N VAL A 254 -44.74 -46.83 0.32
CA VAL A 254 -45.38 -47.34 1.52
C VAL A 254 -44.82 -48.72 1.83
N PHE A 255 -44.42 -48.93 3.07
CA PHE A 255 -44.04 -50.22 3.63
C PHE A 255 -45.12 -50.64 4.62
N VAL A 256 -45.57 -51.89 4.54
CA VAL A 256 -46.50 -52.49 5.50
C VAL A 256 -45.87 -53.76 6.03
N GLU A 257 -45.75 -53.85 7.35
CA GLU A 257 -45.14 -55.01 8.01
C GLU A 257 -45.86 -55.38 9.31
N GLY A 258 -45.64 -56.61 9.77
CA GLY A 258 -46.19 -57.16 11.00
C GLY A 258 -47.01 -58.42 10.74
N ALA A 259 -47.86 -58.79 11.69
CA ALA A 259 -48.72 -59.96 11.55
C ALA A 259 -50.07 -59.76 12.26
N ILE A 260 -51.10 -60.39 11.69
CA ILE A 260 -52.47 -60.39 12.22
C ILE A 260 -52.95 -61.81 12.51
N ALA A 261 -53.98 -61.92 13.34
CA ALA A 261 -54.63 -63.17 13.69
C ALA A 261 -56.14 -63.01 13.97
N LYS A 262 -56.82 -64.15 14.13
CA LYS A 262 -58.23 -64.35 14.57
C LYS A 262 -59.33 -63.84 13.64
N GLY A 263 -59.07 -62.87 12.77
CA GLY A 263 -60.10 -62.25 11.95
C GLY A 263 -60.62 -63.14 10.82
N LYS A 264 -61.62 -62.63 10.12
CA LYS A 264 -62.29 -63.36 9.04
C LYS A 264 -61.49 -63.31 7.75
N VAL A 265 -61.20 -64.48 7.19
CA VAL A 265 -60.61 -64.66 5.85
C VAL A 265 -61.74 -64.74 4.83
N GLY A 266 -61.63 -64.00 3.74
CA GLY A 266 -62.61 -64.04 2.66
C GLY A 266 -62.53 -62.81 1.76
N PHE A 267 -63.18 -62.92 0.59
CA PHE A 267 -63.28 -61.82 -0.35
C PHE A 267 -64.11 -60.67 0.22
N GLU A 268 -63.76 -59.44 -0.13
CA GLU A 268 -64.45 -58.20 0.28
C GLU A 268 -64.48 -57.92 1.80
N ILE A 269 -63.73 -58.68 2.60
CA ILE A 269 -63.64 -58.51 4.07
C ILE A 269 -62.27 -57.92 4.42
N PRO A 270 -62.14 -56.59 4.57
CA PRO A 270 -60.85 -55.96 4.86
C PRO A 270 -60.35 -56.31 6.26
N ALA A 271 -59.08 -56.66 6.38
CA ALA A 271 -58.39 -56.71 7.66
C ALA A 271 -58.13 -55.31 8.22
N PHE A 272 -57.86 -54.34 7.34
CA PHE A 272 -57.77 -52.92 7.65
C PHE A 272 -57.78 -52.10 6.35
N GLU A 273 -57.84 -50.78 6.49
CA GLU A 273 -57.76 -49.83 5.38
C GLU A 273 -56.62 -48.83 5.60
N LEU A 274 -55.84 -48.58 4.55
CA LEU A 274 -54.81 -47.56 4.53
C LEU A 274 -55.44 -46.19 4.20
N PRO A 275 -55.06 -45.13 4.95
CA PRO A 275 -55.62 -43.80 4.73
C PRO A 275 -55.21 -43.20 3.38
N VAL A 276 -55.96 -42.19 2.93
CA VAL A 276 -55.62 -41.39 1.74
C VAL A 276 -54.18 -40.88 1.83
N GLY A 277 -53.42 -41.01 0.74
CA GLY A 277 -51.98 -40.73 0.70
C GLY A 277 -51.08 -41.92 1.08
N TYR A 278 -51.65 -43.06 1.48
CA TYR A 278 -50.95 -44.34 1.70
C TYR A 278 -51.50 -45.47 0.83
N ARG A 279 -52.31 -45.16 -0.19
CA ARG A 279 -53.02 -46.13 -1.03
C ARG A 279 -52.26 -46.40 -2.33
N PRO A 280 -52.32 -47.62 -2.90
CA PRO A 280 -51.60 -47.93 -4.13
C PRO A 280 -52.29 -47.33 -5.37
N SER A 281 -51.53 -47.12 -6.44
CA SER A 281 -52.05 -46.67 -7.75
C SER A 281 -52.86 -47.72 -8.50
N ARG A 282 -52.65 -48.99 -8.16
CA ARG A 282 -53.32 -50.14 -8.76
C ARG A 282 -53.56 -51.19 -7.68
N SER A 283 -54.61 -51.97 -7.85
CA SER A 283 -54.80 -53.15 -7.02
C SER A 283 -53.72 -54.19 -7.32
N PHE A 284 -53.24 -54.88 -6.29
CA PHE A 284 -52.28 -55.96 -6.45
C PHE A 284 -52.49 -57.03 -5.38
N GLN A 285 -52.15 -58.26 -5.73
CA GLN A 285 -52.08 -59.34 -4.76
C GLN A 285 -50.67 -59.51 -4.20
N PHE A 286 -50.60 -59.96 -2.96
CA PHE A 286 -49.37 -60.36 -2.31
C PHE A 286 -49.57 -61.73 -1.67
N VAL A 287 -48.55 -62.58 -1.73
CA VAL A 287 -48.56 -63.90 -1.08
C VAL A 287 -47.59 -63.85 0.09
N GLY A 288 -48.08 -64.13 1.29
CA GLY A 288 -47.28 -64.16 2.52
C GLY A 288 -47.33 -65.51 3.21
N VAL A 289 -46.66 -65.60 4.36
CA VAL A 289 -46.57 -66.81 5.18
C VAL A 289 -47.75 -66.86 6.15
N ALA A 290 -48.33 -68.05 6.30
CA ALA A 290 -49.41 -68.32 7.25
C ALA A 290 -49.00 -69.36 8.30
N SER A 291 -49.78 -69.46 9.37
CA SER A 291 -49.57 -70.45 10.44
C SER A 291 -49.59 -71.88 9.91
N GLN A 292 -48.71 -72.74 10.44
CA GLN A 292 -48.76 -74.19 10.21
C GLN A 292 -49.55 -74.94 11.31
N ILE A 293 -50.14 -74.23 12.28
CA ILE A 293 -50.88 -74.85 13.39
C ILE A 293 -52.02 -75.71 12.83
N GLY A 294 -52.09 -76.97 13.26
CA GLY A 294 -53.05 -77.96 12.75
C GLY A 294 -52.68 -78.63 11.42
N MET A 295 -51.63 -78.16 10.73
CA MET A 295 -51.12 -78.70 9.46
C MET A 295 -49.59 -78.79 9.46
N SER A 296 -49.03 -79.35 10.54
CA SER A 296 -47.58 -79.44 10.76
C SER A 296 -46.86 -80.16 9.61
N GLY A 297 -45.69 -79.65 9.22
CA GLY A 297 -44.84 -80.23 8.17
C GLY A 297 -45.14 -79.75 6.74
N ALA A 298 -46.19 -78.96 6.51
CA ALA A 298 -46.50 -78.37 5.20
C ALA A 298 -46.41 -76.83 5.26
N PRO A 299 -45.62 -76.16 4.40
CA PRO A 299 -45.52 -74.70 4.40
C PRO A 299 -46.88 -74.07 4.06
N GLN A 300 -47.35 -73.17 4.92
CA GLN A 300 -48.64 -72.50 4.74
C GLN A 300 -48.43 -71.07 4.24
N HIS A 301 -49.30 -70.65 3.32
CA HIS A 301 -49.27 -69.34 2.70
C HIS A 301 -50.67 -68.73 2.66
N HIS A 302 -50.73 -67.41 2.59
CA HIS A 302 -51.97 -66.69 2.33
C HIS A 302 -51.82 -65.82 1.10
N ARG A 303 -52.96 -65.50 0.49
CA ARG A 303 -53.06 -64.48 -0.55
C ARG A 303 -53.88 -63.33 0.00
N LEU A 304 -53.31 -62.13 -0.08
CA LEU A 304 -54.04 -60.90 0.19
C LEU A 304 -54.18 -60.05 -1.07
N LEU A 305 -55.20 -59.20 -1.08
CA LEU A 305 -55.41 -58.13 -2.03
C LEU A 305 -55.23 -56.79 -1.33
N VAL A 306 -54.46 -55.89 -1.94
CA VAL A 306 -54.50 -54.46 -1.60
C VAL A 306 -55.19 -53.74 -2.76
N ASP A 307 -56.38 -53.19 -2.52
CA ASP A 307 -57.12 -52.47 -3.55
C ASP A 307 -56.71 -50.99 -3.63
N ILE A 308 -57.20 -50.27 -4.66
CA ILE A 308 -56.91 -48.84 -4.87
C ILE A 308 -57.51 -47.94 -3.77
N ASN A 309 -58.48 -48.44 -3.02
CA ASN A 309 -59.07 -47.73 -1.88
C ASN A 309 -58.25 -47.96 -0.59
N GLY A 310 -57.15 -48.71 -0.66
CA GLY A 310 -56.30 -49.02 0.48
C GLY A 310 -56.81 -50.17 1.34
N ARG A 311 -57.85 -50.89 0.91
CA ARG A 311 -58.36 -52.04 1.65
C ARG A 311 -57.39 -53.20 1.51
N VAL A 312 -56.92 -53.72 2.64
CA VAL A 312 -56.07 -54.91 2.72
C VAL A 312 -56.94 -56.08 3.11
N ILE A 313 -57.18 -57.00 2.19
CA ILE A 313 -58.13 -58.12 2.32
C ILE A 313 -57.37 -59.43 2.29
N ILE A 314 -57.53 -60.27 3.31
CA ILE A 314 -56.98 -61.63 3.31
C ILE A 314 -57.99 -62.52 2.59
N GLU A 315 -57.74 -62.79 1.31
CA GLU A 315 -58.71 -63.47 0.43
C GLU A 315 -58.74 -64.98 0.68
N ASN A 316 -57.56 -65.58 0.89
CA ASN A 316 -57.42 -67.03 1.06
C ASN A 316 -56.19 -67.39 1.89
N CYS A 317 -56.26 -68.51 2.61
CA CYS A 317 -55.16 -69.14 3.33
C CYS A 317 -55.12 -70.65 3.01
N SER A 318 -53.93 -71.17 2.73
CA SER A 318 -53.76 -72.60 2.45
C SER A 318 -53.99 -73.50 3.66
N ASN A 319 -53.92 -72.95 4.89
CA ASN A 319 -54.21 -73.69 6.10
C ASN A 319 -55.72 -73.86 6.28
N THR A 320 -56.26 -75.03 5.93
CA THR A 320 -57.70 -75.32 6.01
C THR A 320 -58.18 -75.67 7.41
N VAL A 321 -57.28 -75.85 8.38
CA VAL A 321 -57.61 -76.18 9.78
C VAL A 321 -57.68 -74.92 10.64
N ASN A 322 -56.64 -74.09 10.55
CA ASN A 322 -56.50 -72.85 11.33
C ASN A 322 -56.03 -71.69 10.41
N PRO A 323 -56.92 -71.19 9.52
CA PRO A 323 -56.56 -70.28 8.44
C PRO A 323 -56.08 -68.89 8.89
N ASN A 324 -56.30 -68.52 10.15
CA ASN A 324 -56.13 -67.16 10.65
C ASN A 324 -55.34 -67.09 11.98
N GLU A 325 -54.61 -68.13 12.35
CA GLU A 325 -53.78 -68.11 13.58
C GLU A 325 -52.57 -67.17 13.45
N TYR A 326 -52.02 -67.05 12.25
CA TYR A 326 -50.93 -66.15 11.92
C TYR A 326 -50.97 -65.84 10.43
N ILE A 327 -50.96 -64.56 10.10
CA ILE A 327 -50.90 -64.04 8.73
C ILE A 327 -49.83 -62.95 8.69
N SER A 328 -48.72 -63.20 7.99
CA SER A 328 -47.65 -62.21 7.87
C SER A 328 -47.95 -61.13 6.83
N LEU A 329 -47.58 -59.90 7.14
CA LEU A 329 -47.64 -58.76 6.25
C LEU A 329 -46.21 -58.24 6.06
N GLY A 330 -45.82 -57.98 4.82
CA GLY A 330 -44.44 -57.61 4.48
C GLY A 330 -44.32 -57.15 3.04
N PHE A 331 -45.21 -56.23 2.63
CA PHE A 331 -45.30 -55.75 1.26
C PHE A 331 -45.04 -54.24 1.18
N SER A 332 -44.64 -53.79 -0.01
CA SER A 332 -44.42 -52.38 -0.28
C SER A 332 -44.88 -51.98 -1.68
N PHE A 333 -45.23 -50.71 -1.84
CA PHE A 333 -45.74 -50.16 -3.10
C PHE A 333 -45.60 -48.64 -3.13
N LYS A 334 -45.77 -48.03 -4.31
CA LYS A 334 -45.82 -46.56 -4.44
C LYS A 334 -47.22 -46.04 -4.15
N ALA A 335 -47.32 -45.11 -3.21
CA ALA A 335 -48.56 -44.41 -2.91
C ALA A 335 -48.92 -43.39 -3.99
N VAL A 336 -50.22 -43.10 -4.08
CA VAL A 336 -50.79 -41.98 -4.85
C VAL A 336 -51.44 -40.97 -3.94
#